data_AF-A0A7S4A1A1-F1
#
_entry.id   AF-A0A7S4A1A1-F1
#
_cell.length_a   1.000
_cell.length_b   1.000
_cell.length_c   1.000
_cell.angle_alpha   90.00
_cell.angle_beta   90.00
_cell.angle_gamma   90.00
#
_symmetry.space_group_name_H-M   'P 1'
#
loop_
_entity.id
_entity.type
_entity.pdbx_description
1 polymer ?
#
loop_
_entity_poly.entity_id
_entity_poly.type
_entity_poly.pdbx_seq_one_letter_code
_entity_poly.pdbx_strand_id
1 'polypeptide(L)'
;MLGECSTSEDFLTHNYDVNDISSNSWGIDHCWRTAYSADCPFACPAANEYCPCATCAADEWASRDLSASCEQAVVTYCADFFEDDVTPCLELDHYFVQCGYGQLSTAAHDKLVEGATAGRKGLGMVFVFAAGNEYQIGDDVNYEGYLNSRFTISVGALGRDLKHARYSSSGAPVFISAPGGDWENYHGLFAALPLAHGAVDNCGDAGVGTSYACPLVSGVVALVLEANPSLSWRDVQGVLAATARIDFNDEDDETGQWTTNVAGVKHSYKYGFGLVDALAAVERAATWATWGAERSVINATTSGEALLDYDGAEHWVESTAAEFSGAVDFVIETIAVYVTIEHPRRGDLRIELERNGVSSLLTDDKLEHGTSYTHHKYTTLRHWGESADAGAFTLRVADRRSGDGGRRRLDGQDSYSYSYSSGPTPTCGAGQVADCSGDGDCCPESWIGDDLCD
;
A
#
# COMPACT_ATOMS: atom_id res chain seq x y z
N MET A 1 -20.10 -7.76 -27.46
CA MET A 1 -20.39 -8.03 -26.04
C MET A 1 -19.06 -8.14 -25.34
N LEU A 2 -18.40 -6.99 -25.19
CA LEU A 2 -17.41 -6.76 -24.15
C LEU A 2 -18.20 -6.08 -23.03
N GLY A 3 -17.87 -6.38 -21.78
CA GLY A 3 -18.57 -5.83 -20.62
C GLY A 3 -18.30 -4.34 -20.48
N GLU A 4 -19.23 -3.63 -19.86
CA GLU A 4 -19.07 -2.24 -19.44
C GLU A 4 -17.82 -2.11 -18.54
N CYS A 5 -17.13 -0.96 -18.59
CA CYS A 5 -16.07 -0.63 -17.64
C CYS A 5 -16.60 -0.80 -16.22
N SER A 6 -16.16 -1.87 -15.56
CA SER A 6 -16.65 -2.23 -14.25
C SER A 6 -16.05 -1.27 -13.25
N THR A 7 -16.88 -0.53 -12.52
CA THR A 7 -16.47 0.26 -11.35
C THR A 7 -16.15 -0.65 -10.16
N SER A 8 -15.41 -1.73 -10.41
CA SER A 8 -15.07 -2.77 -9.46
C SER A 8 -13.61 -3.17 -9.60
N GLU A 9 -13.08 -3.68 -8.50
CA GLU A 9 -11.69 -4.07 -8.29
C GLU A 9 -11.30 -5.36 -9.05
N ASP A 10 -12.15 -5.83 -9.96
CA ASP A 10 -11.94 -7.04 -10.78
C ASP A 10 -10.69 -6.94 -11.69
N PHE A 11 -10.22 -5.72 -12.02
CA PHE A 11 -9.00 -5.53 -12.82
C PHE A 11 -7.75 -6.11 -12.12
N LEU A 12 -7.68 -6.01 -10.78
CA LEU A 12 -6.57 -6.54 -9.97
C LEU A 12 -6.35 -8.03 -10.25
N THR A 13 -7.45 -8.78 -10.32
CA THR A 13 -7.50 -10.23 -10.50
C THR A 13 -7.89 -10.66 -11.91
N HIS A 14 -7.83 -9.74 -12.90
CA HIS A 14 -8.36 -10.03 -14.22
C HIS A 14 -7.67 -11.23 -14.86
N ASN A 15 -8.44 -12.27 -15.17
CA ASN A 15 -7.96 -13.58 -15.64
C ASN A 15 -6.83 -14.19 -14.76
N TYR A 16 -6.95 -14.17 -13.43
CA TYR A 16 -5.94 -14.73 -12.50
C TYR A 16 -5.56 -16.22 -12.73
N ASP A 17 -6.39 -16.96 -13.47
CA ASP A 17 -6.12 -18.33 -13.94
C ASP A 17 -5.01 -18.40 -15.01
N VAL A 18 -4.71 -17.27 -15.66
CA VAL A 18 -3.81 -17.13 -16.81
C VAL A 18 -2.75 -16.05 -16.58
N ASN A 19 -3.12 -14.94 -15.95
CA ASN A 19 -2.21 -13.83 -15.63
C ASN A 19 -1.46 -14.13 -14.33
N ASP A 20 -0.13 -14.26 -14.42
CA ASP A 20 0.73 -14.47 -13.25
C ASP A 20 1.00 -13.16 -12.45
N ILE A 21 0.87 -12.00 -13.10
CA ILE A 21 1.32 -10.70 -12.59
C ILE A 21 0.23 -9.66 -12.85
N SER A 22 -0.03 -8.82 -11.85
CA SER A 22 -0.89 -7.64 -11.93
C SER A 22 -0.02 -6.40 -11.74
N SER A 23 0.12 -5.57 -12.79
CA SER A 23 1.06 -4.44 -12.83
C SER A 23 0.31 -3.13 -12.92
N ASN A 24 0.32 -2.34 -11.84
CA ASN A 24 -0.57 -1.22 -11.65
C ASN A 24 0.23 0.08 -11.51
N SER A 25 0.13 0.95 -12.52
CA SER A 25 0.90 2.20 -12.62
C SER A 25 0.11 3.44 -12.14
N TRP A 26 -1.11 3.23 -11.65
CA TRP A 26 -2.00 4.23 -11.04
C TRP A 26 -2.73 3.60 -9.84
N GLY A 27 -3.01 4.39 -8.80
CA GLY A 27 -3.85 4.01 -7.68
C GLY A 27 -5.24 4.60 -7.84
N ILE A 28 -6.28 3.76 -7.81
CA ILE A 28 -7.67 4.21 -7.80
C ILE A 28 -8.00 4.75 -6.41
N ASP A 29 -8.14 6.07 -6.25
CA ASP A 29 -8.98 6.60 -5.18
C ASP A 29 -10.43 6.31 -5.57
N HIS A 30 -11.09 5.39 -4.88
CA HIS A 30 -12.53 5.47 -4.53
C HIS A 30 -12.89 4.51 -3.38
N CYS A 31 -13.23 5.08 -2.21
CA CYS A 31 -13.82 4.34 -1.08
C CYS A 31 -15.29 3.96 -1.41
N TRP A 32 -15.52 2.87 -2.16
CA TRP A 32 -16.85 2.26 -2.38
C TRP A 32 -16.96 0.85 -1.79
N ARG A 33 -18.17 0.49 -1.33
CA ARG A 33 -18.46 -0.72 -0.53
C ARG A 33 -18.86 -1.92 -1.40
N THR A 34 -18.39 -3.11 -1.02
CA THR A 34 -18.83 -4.47 -1.45
C THR A 34 -18.10 -5.51 -0.56
N ALA A 35 -18.61 -6.74 -0.28
CA ALA A 35 -18.05 -7.65 0.78
C ALA A 35 -17.01 -8.71 0.31
N TYR A 36 -16.50 -9.65 1.14
CA TYR A 36 -17.06 -11.00 1.51
C TYR A 36 -16.87 -11.41 3.01
N SER A 37 -17.39 -12.59 3.42
CA SER A 37 -16.61 -13.81 3.81
C SER A 37 -17.48 -14.85 4.55
N ALA A 38 -17.28 -16.16 4.35
CA ALA A 38 -18.23 -17.24 4.68
C ALA A 38 -18.30 -17.72 6.15
N ASP A 39 -19.54 -17.86 6.65
CA ASP A 39 -19.96 -18.04 8.07
C ASP A 39 -19.45 -16.96 9.04
N CYS A 40 -20.21 -16.68 10.12
CA CYS A 40 -19.84 -15.63 11.06
C CYS A 40 -18.53 -15.97 11.81
N PRO A 41 -17.48 -15.16 11.72
CA PRO A 41 -16.15 -15.54 12.20
C PRO A 41 -15.88 -15.15 13.66
N PHE A 42 -16.81 -14.43 14.31
CA PHE A 42 -16.68 -13.94 15.69
C PHE A 42 -16.99 -15.02 16.72
N ALA A 43 -16.10 -15.23 17.69
CA ALA A 43 -16.29 -16.19 18.78
C ALA A 43 -17.32 -15.70 19.82
N CYS A 44 -17.50 -14.38 19.94
CA CYS A 44 -18.52 -13.70 20.76
C CYS A 44 -18.60 -14.16 22.23
N PRO A 45 -18.03 -13.39 23.19
CA PRO A 45 -18.16 -13.67 24.62
C PRO A 45 -19.62 -13.94 25.03
N ALA A 46 -19.83 -15.03 25.77
CA ALA A 46 -21.15 -15.64 25.91
C ALA A 46 -22.22 -14.66 26.44
N ALA A 47 -23.27 -14.47 25.63
CA ALA A 47 -24.41 -13.57 25.84
C ALA A 47 -24.13 -12.05 25.69
N ASN A 48 -23.15 -11.65 24.88
CA ASN A 48 -23.03 -10.27 24.40
C ASN A 48 -24.12 -9.94 23.34
N GLU A 49 -24.98 -8.95 23.61
CA GLU A 49 -26.02 -8.46 22.68
C GLU A 49 -25.42 -7.76 21.45
N TYR A 50 -24.17 -7.30 21.54
CA TYR A 50 -23.44 -6.64 20.44
C TYR A 50 -22.73 -7.61 19.49
N CYS A 51 -22.86 -8.93 19.69
CA CYS A 51 -22.27 -9.94 18.80
C CYS A 51 -22.79 -9.83 17.35
N PRO A 52 -21.91 -9.64 16.33
CA PRO A 52 -22.33 -9.47 14.94
C PRO A 52 -23.13 -10.66 14.43
N CYS A 53 -22.79 -11.87 14.83
CA CYS A 53 -23.44 -13.10 14.36
C CYS A 53 -24.97 -13.14 14.56
N ALA A 54 -25.50 -12.41 15.54
CA ALA A 54 -26.95 -12.32 15.75
C ALA A 54 -27.62 -11.37 14.76
N THR A 55 -27.01 -10.21 14.50
CA THR A 55 -27.51 -9.21 13.54
C THR A 55 -27.32 -9.68 12.09
N CYS A 56 -26.21 -10.34 11.81
CA CYS A 56 -25.84 -10.94 10.54
C CYS A 56 -26.44 -12.35 10.31
N ALA A 57 -27.34 -12.82 11.17
CA ALA A 57 -27.88 -14.20 11.12
C ALA A 57 -28.75 -14.48 9.89
N ALA A 58 -29.21 -13.44 9.19
CA ALA A 58 -29.99 -13.51 7.95
C ALA A 58 -29.16 -13.23 6.70
N ASP A 59 -27.92 -12.77 6.87
CA ASP A 59 -26.98 -12.50 5.79
C ASP A 59 -26.17 -13.76 5.48
N GLU A 60 -26.09 -14.15 4.21
CA GLU A 60 -25.09 -15.13 3.81
C GLU A 60 -23.74 -14.43 3.80
N TRP A 61 -23.01 -14.56 4.90
CA TRP A 61 -21.57 -14.36 5.01
C TRP A 61 -20.83 -14.81 3.72
N ALA A 62 -21.21 -15.97 3.18
CA ALA A 62 -20.72 -16.54 1.94
C ALA A 62 -21.25 -15.88 0.63
N SER A 63 -21.77 -14.64 0.63
CA SER A 63 -22.46 -14.05 -0.53
C SER A 63 -21.94 -12.70 -1.07
N ARG A 64 -20.80 -12.18 -0.58
CA ARG A 64 -20.28 -10.87 -1.01
C ARG A 64 -21.23 -9.67 -0.79
N ASP A 65 -22.22 -9.82 0.10
CA ASP A 65 -23.30 -8.85 0.35
C ASP A 65 -23.85 -8.94 1.79
N LEU A 66 -23.10 -8.42 2.78
CA LEU A 66 -23.60 -8.28 4.16
C LEU A 66 -24.56 -7.08 4.24
N SER A 67 -25.72 -7.23 4.88
CA SER A 67 -26.62 -6.09 5.10
C SER A 67 -25.92 -4.93 5.81
N ALA A 68 -26.30 -3.68 5.50
CA ALA A 68 -25.76 -2.51 6.19
C ALA A 68 -25.96 -2.55 7.73
N SER A 69 -26.95 -3.31 8.21
CA SER A 69 -27.14 -3.65 9.63
C SER A 69 -26.05 -4.60 10.16
N CYS A 70 -25.65 -5.61 9.38
CA CYS A 70 -24.54 -6.49 9.70
C CYS A 70 -23.19 -5.78 9.63
N GLU A 71 -22.90 -5.01 8.58
CA GLU A 71 -21.69 -4.17 8.49
C GLU A 71 -21.56 -3.29 9.73
N GLN A 72 -22.62 -2.57 10.10
CA GLN A 72 -22.62 -1.70 11.29
C GLN A 72 -22.42 -2.50 12.58
N ALA A 73 -22.94 -3.73 12.68
CA ALA A 73 -22.70 -4.59 13.83
C ALA A 73 -21.23 -5.06 13.91
N VAL A 74 -20.63 -5.45 12.79
CA VAL A 74 -19.19 -5.78 12.69
C VAL A 74 -18.34 -4.57 13.08
N VAL A 75 -18.65 -3.38 12.55
CA VAL A 75 -17.94 -2.14 12.88
C VAL A 75 -18.05 -1.79 14.36
N THR A 76 -19.25 -1.87 14.93
CA THR A 76 -19.46 -1.58 16.35
C THR A 76 -18.73 -2.59 17.23
N TYR A 77 -18.79 -3.88 16.86
CA TYR A 77 -18.14 -4.94 17.61
C TYR A 77 -16.62 -4.88 17.54
N CYS A 78 -16.02 -4.73 16.35
CA CYS A 78 -14.56 -4.57 16.23
C CYS A 78 -14.06 -3.20 16.73
N ALA A 79 -14.92 -2.21 16.95
CA ALA A 79 -14.53 -0.97 17.64
C ALA A 79 -14.50 -1.13 19.17
N ASP A 80 -15.47 -1.84 19.75
CA ASP A 80 -15.65 -1.96 21.21
C ASP A 80 -15.03 -3.24 21.82
N PHE A 81 -14.83 -4.29 21.01
CA PHE A 81 -14.43 -5.64 21.43
C PHE A 81 -13.29 -6.23 20.57
N PHE A 82 -12.48 -5.40 19.92
CA PHE A 82 -11.34 -5.85 19.09
C PHE A 82 -10.47 -6.91 19.79
N GLU A 83 -10.14 -6.68 21.06
CA GLU A 83 -9.29 -7.54 21.90
C GLU A 83 -9.91 -8.92 22.22
N ASP A 84 -11.23 -9.07 22.13
CA ASP A 84 -11.92 -10.35 22.39
C ASP A 84 -11.93 -11.27 21.15
N ASP A 85 -11.77 -10.70 19.94
CA ASP A 85 -11.92 -11.38 18.65
C ASP A 85 -10.92 -10.81 17.60
N VAL A 86 -9.65 -10.71 18.00
CA VAL A 86 -8.60 -9.98 17.24
C VAL A 86 -8.39 -10.51 15.82
N THR A 87 -8.34 -11.84 15.62
CA THR A 87 -8.10 -12.44 14.29
C THR A 87 -9.22 -12.10 13.28
N PRO A 88 -10.52 -12.36 13.56
CA PRO A 88 -11.57 -12.01 12.61
C PRO A 88 -11.73 -10.50 12.43
N CYS A 89 -11.40 -9.66 13.43
CA CYS A 89 -11.30 -8.22 13.20
C CYS A 89 -10.13 -7.87 12.26
N LEU A 90 -8.95 -8.48 12.39
CA LEU A 90 -7.84 -8.21 11.45
C LEU A 90 -8.06 -8.77 10.03
N GLU A 91 -8.84 -9.83 9.88
CA GLU A 91 -9.29 -10.34 8.57
C GLU A 91 -10.39 -9.48 7.94
N LEU A 92 -11.07 -8.64 8.73
CA LEU A 92 -12.15 -7.74 8.34
C LEU A 92 -11.76 -6.25 8.54
N ASP A 93 -10.45 -5.95 8.55
CA ASP A 93 -9.90 -4.62 8.90
C ASP A 93 -10.55 -3.50 8.07
N HIS A 94 -10.65 -3.73 6.77
CA HIS A 94 -11.30 -2.89 5.77
C HIS A 94 -12.76 -2.47 6.07
N TYR A 95 -13.49 -3.11 7.00
CA TYR A 95 -14.84 -2.65 7.39
C TYR A 95 -14.84 -1.55 8.45
N PHE A 96 -13.93 -1.58 9.43
CA PHE A 96 -13.98 -0.72 10.63
C PHE A 96 -12.80 0.24 10.78
N VAL A 97 -11.75 0.09 9.97
CA VAL A 97 -10.86 1.22 9.68
C VAL A 97 -11.69 2.25 8.90
N GLN A 98 -12.09 3.33 9.55
CA GLN A 98 -13.00 4.31 8.96
C GLN A 98 -12.37 4.93 7.70
N CYS A 99 -13.08 4.89 6.55
CA CYS A 99 -12.65 5.50 5.28
C CYS A 99 -12.03 6.89 5.50
N GLY A 100 -10.71 6.94 5.40
CA GLY A 100 -9.92 8.16 5.28
C GLY A 100 -9.34 8.26 3.88
N TYR A 101 -8.86 9.45 3.52
CA TYR A 101 -8.07 9.63 2.29
C TYR A 101 -6.91 8.62 2.28
N GLY A 102 -6.82 7.84 1.19
CA GLY A 102 -5.84 6.79 0.94
C GLY A 102 -6.11 5.41 1.58
N GLN A 103 -7.30 5.10 2.12
CA GLN A 103 -7.58 3.75 2.62
C GLN A 103 -8.02 2.76 1.53
N LEU A 104 -7.59 1.50 1.64
CA LEU A 104 -7.95 0.41 0.73
C LEU A 104 -9.44 0.06 0.88
N SER A 105 -10.16 -0.07 -0.24
CA SER A 105 -11.56 -0.52 -0.19
C SER A 105 -11.66 -2.01 0.19
N THR A 106 -12.77 -2.43 0.80
CA THR A 106 -13.05 -3.85 1.08
C THR A 106 -12.87 -4.70 -0.17
N ALA A 107 -13.48 -4.29 -1.28
CA ALA A 107 -13.41 -5.00 -2.55
C ALA A 107 -11.96 -5.16 -3.04
N ALA A 108 -11.12 -4.14 -2.88
CA ALA A 108 -9.73 -4.17 -3.30
C ALA A 108 -8.88 -5.08 -2.42
N HIS A 109 -9.08 -5.03 -1.09
CA HIS A 109 -8.47 -5.96 -0.16
C HIS A 109 -8.81 -7.40 -0.54
N ASP A 110 -10.10 -7.68 -0.70
CA ASP A 110 -10.64 -8.98 -1.09
C ASP A 110 -10.06 -9.50 -2.41
N LYS A 111 -9.81 -8.60 -3.36
CA LYS A 111 -9.21 -8.93 -4.66
C LYS A 111 -7.72 -9.19 -4.56
N LEU A 112 -6.99 -8.45 -3.73
CA LEU A 112 -5.61 -8.78 -3.39
C LEU A 112 -5.52 -10.15 -2.71
N VAL A 113 -6.42 -10.46 -1.76
CA VAL A 113 -6.52 -11.78 -1.11
C VAL A 113 -6.87 -12.87 -2.13
N GLU A 114 -7.89 -12.68 -2.97
CA GLU A 114 -8.33 -13.63 -4.00
C GLU A 114 -7.17 -13.95 -4.97
N GLY A 115 -6.52 -12.91 -5.52
CA GLY A 115 -5.38 -13.12 -6.41
C GLY A 115 -4.18 -13.74 -5.71
N ALA A 116 -3.88 -13.40 -4.45
CA ALA A 116 -2.76 -13.96 -3.69
C ALA A 116 -3.00 -15.40 -3.18
N THR A 117 -4.25 -15.87 -3.11
CA THR A 117 -4.60 -17.20 -2.56
C THR A 117 -5.15 -18.18 -3.59
N ALA A 118 -5.90 -17.72 -4.60
CA ALA A 118 -6.44 -18.55 -5.68
C ALA A 118 -5.62 -18.43 -6.98
N GLY A 119 -5.07 -17.24 -7.25
CA GLY A 119 -4.26 -16.94 -8.43
C GLY A 119 -3.12 -17.95 -8.66
N ARG A 120 -2.74 -18.14 -9.93
CA ARG A 120 -1.64 -19.04 -10.31
C ARG A 120 -1.78 -20.47 -9.73
N LYS A 121 -3.00 -20.99 -9.66
CA LYS A 121 -3.35 -22.32 -9.08
C LYS A 121 -2.97 -22.45 -7.59
N GLY A 122 -3.12 -21.37 -6.84
CA GLY A 122 -2.80 -21.32 -5.41
C GLY A 122 -1.35 -20.93 -5.07
N LEU A 123 -0.54 -20.54 -6.05
CA LEU A 123 0.75 -19.88 -5.80
C LEU A 123 0.62 -18.38 -5.55
N GLY A 124 -0.51 -17.79 -5.96
CA GLY A 124 -0.85 -16.38 -5.84
C GLY A 124 -0.23 -15.50 -6.91
N MET A 125 -1.03 -14.62 -7.51
CA MET A 125 -0.57 -13.55 -8.40
C MET A 125 0.45 -12.65 -7.71
N VAL A 126 1.38 -12.11 -8.48
CA VAL A 126 2.30 -11.07 -7.99
C VAL A 126 1.72 -9.70 -8.33
N PHE A 127 1.35 -8.93 -7.32
CA PHE A 127 0.89 -7.56 -7.49
C PHE A 127 2.07 -6.58 -7.40
N VAL A 128 2.26 -5.78 -8.45
CA VAL A 128 3.31 -4.76 -8.53
C VAL A 128 2.62 -3.42 -8.71
N PHE A 129 2.99 -2.44 -7.88
CA PHE A 129 2.36 -1.12 -7.84
C PHE A 129 3.42 -0.02 -7.89
N ALA A 130 3.12 1.08 -8.58
CA ALA A 130 3.92 2.31 -8.50
C ALA A 130 3.79 2.96 -7.12
N ALA A 131 4.90 3.38 -6.50
CA ALA A 131 4.89 3.89 -5.13
C ALA A 131 4.25 5.28 -4.93
N GLY A 132 3.99 6.04 -6.00
CA GLY A 132 3.52 7.45 -5.94
C GLY A 132 4.54 8.44 -6.50
N ASN A 133 4.10 9.67 -6.75
CA ASN A 133 4.89 10.75 -7.37
C ASN A 133 4.80 12.09 -6.59
N GLU A 134 4.33 12.04 -5.34
CA GLU A 134 3.94 13.20 -4.54
C GLU A 134 4.94 13.53 -3.40
N TYR A 135 6.14 12.96 -3.42
CA TYR A 135 7.15 13.14 -2.36
C TYR A 135 7.45 14.61 -2.01
N GLN A 136 7.50 15.52 -2.99
CA GLN A 136 7.83 16.93 -2.70
C GLN A 136 6.74 17.68 -1.93
N ILE A 137 5.50 17.16 -1.88
CA ILE A 137 4.43 17.72 -1.04
C ILE A 137 4.26 16.95 0.28
N GLY A 138 5.14 15.98 0.56
CA GLY A 138 5.17 15.24 1.83
C GLY A 138 4.28 14.01 1.84
N ASP A 139 4.04 13.38 0.68
CA ASP A 139 3.36 12.09 0.61
C ASP A 139 4.15 10.95 1.30
N ASP A 140 3.45 9.87 1.66
CA ASP A 140 4.04 8.64 2.17
C ASP A 140 3.30 7.40 1.65
N VAL A 141 4.06 6.38 1.26
CA VAL A 141 3.51 5.09 0.81
C VAL A 141 2.62 4.44 1.88
N ASN A 142 2.83 4.76 3.16
CA ASN A 142 1.95 4.31 4.24
C ASN A 142 0.54 4.90 4.21
N TYR A 143 0.32 6.03 3.54
CA TYR A 143 -1.00 6.68 3.46
C TYR A 143 -1.91 6.03 2.43
N GLU A 144 -1.37 5.25 1.49
CA GLU A 144 -2.13 4.62 0.41
C GLU A 144 -2.26 3.10 0.60
N GLY A 145 -3.49 2.64 0.78
CA GLY A 145 -3.79 1.27 1.22
C GLY A 145 -3.48 0.19 0.19
N TYR A 146 -3.45 0.53 -1.10
CA TYR A 146 -2.90 -0.36 -2.12
C TYR A 146 -1.41 -0.57 -1.91
N LEU A 147 -0.68 0.49 -1.59
CA LEU A 147 0.78 0.53 -1.58
C LEU A 147 1.38 0.09 -0.24
N ASN A 148 0.62 0.23 0.84
CA ASN A 148 0.93 -0.29 2.17
C ASN A 148 0.47 -1.75 2.38
N SER A 149 -0.19 -2.36 1.39
CA SER A 149 -0.67 -3.74 1.46
C SER A 149 0.46 -4.76 1.37
N ARG A 150 0.47 -5.74 2.27
CA ARG A 150 1.43 -6.86 2.29
C ARG A 150 1.47 -7.68 0.99
N PHE A 151 0.37 -7.68 0.24
CA PHE A 151 0.23 -8.43 -1.02
C PHE A 151 0.94 -7.74 -2.20
N THR A 152 1.26 -6.45 -2.07
CA THR A 152 1.78 -5.64 -3.17
C THR A 152 3.28 -5.38 -3.03
N ILE A 153 3.94 -5.26 -4.17
CA ILE A 153 5.30 -4.77 -4.30
C ILE A 153 5.21 -3.29 -4.69
N SER A 154 5.35 -2.40 -3.71
CA SER A 154 5.41 -0.95 -3.95
C SER A 154 6.78 -0.56 -4.51
N VAL A 155 6.78 0.03 -5.72
CA VAL A 155 7.98 0.29 -6.54
C VAL A 155 8.32 1.79 -6.56
N GLY A 156 9.40 2.14 -5.88
CA GLY A 156 10.02 3.46 -5.94
C GLY A 156 10.80 3.69 -7.24
N ALA A 157 11.09 4.95 -7.54
CA ALA A 157 11.80 5.35 -8.74
C ALA A 157 13.17 5.99 -8.44
N LEU A 158 14.14 5.70 -9.31
CA LEU A 158 15.45 6.33 -9.32
C LEU A 158 15.83 6.85 -10.71
N GLY A 159 16.72 7.85 -10.70
CA GLY A 159 17.33 8.43 -11.88
C GLY A 159 18.44 7.56 -12.48
N ARG A 160 18.92 7.97 -13.66
CA ARG A 160 20.04 7.35 -14.39
C ARG A 160 21.40 7.42 -13.67
N ASP A 161 21.47 8.23 -12.63
CA ASP A 161 22.60 8.41 -11.70
C ASP A 161 22.46 7.54 -10.43
N LEU A 162 21.41 6.72 -10.36
CA LEU A 162 21.03 5.86 -9.23
C LEU A 162 20.61 6.61 -7.96
N LYS A 163 20.30 7.91 -8.08
CA LYS A 163 19.70 8.70 -7.00
C LYS A 163 18.18 8.57 -6.99
N HIS A 164 17.58 8.74 -5.83
CA HIS A 164 16.14 8.74 -5.61
C HIS A 164 15.50 9.83 -6.46
N ALA A 165 14.52 9.47 -7.29
CA ALA A 165 13.85 10.44 -8.14
C ALA A 165 13.06 11.42 -7.27
N ARG A 166 13.14 12.72 -7.56
CA ARG A 166 12.63 13.78 -6.66
C ARG A 166 11.13 13.69 -6.36
N TYR A 167 10.35 13.01 -7.20
CA TYR A 167 8.92 12.74 -6.99
C TYR A 167 8.61 11.48 -6.20
N SER A 168 9.49 10.48 -6.21
CA SER A 168 9.15 9.12 -5.81
C SER A 168 8.69 9.10 -4.35
N SER A 169 7.44 8.75 -4.10
CA SER A 169 6.92 8.72 -2.73
C SER A 169 7.73 7.72 -1.90
N SER A 170 8.04 8.13 -0.67
CA SER A 170 8.86 7.36 0.28
C SER A 170 7.98 6.71 1.34
N GLY A 171 8.44 5.67 2.01
CA GLY A 171 7.76 5.14 3.18
C GLY A 171 8.35 3.85 3.70
N ALA A 172 7.95 3.44 4.91
CA ALA A 172 8.29 2.12 5.44
C ALA A 172 7.78 0.93 4.60
N PRO A 173 6.70 1.04 3.79
CA PRO A 173 6.27 -0.01 2.86
C PRO A 173 6.95 -0.03 1.48
N VAL A 174 7.81 0.94 1.13
CA VAL A 174 8.54 0.87 -0.17
C VAL A 174 9.30 -0.44 -0.22
N PHE A 175 9.00 -1.27 -1.22
CA PHE A 175 9.51 -2.64 -1.29
C PHE A 175 10.85 -2.67 -2.03
N ILE A 176 10.90 -2.08 -3.23
CA ILE A 176 12.08 -2.07 -4.10
C ILE A 176 12.03 -0.84 -5.00
N SER A 177 13.14 -0.48 -5.64
CA SER A 177 13.18 0.60 -6.63
C SER A 177 13.71 0.14 -7.99
N ALA A 178 13.28 0.84 -9.03
CA ALA A 178 13.74 0.64 -10.41
C ALA A 178 13.92 1.99 -11.13
N PRO A 179 14.61 2.03 -12.28
CA PRO A 179 14.75 3.25 -13.07
C PRO A 179 13.38 3.79 -13.52
N GLY A 180 12.98 4.94 -12.99
CA GLY A 180 11.75 5.65 -13.39
C GLY A 180 12.03 7.00 -14.06
N GLY A 181 13.29 7.42 -14.14
CA GLY A 181 13.69 8.75 -14.63
C GLY A 181 13.55 9.84 -13.56
N ASP A 182 14.05 11.04 -13.86
CA ASP A 182 13.92 12.24 -13.01
C ASP A 182 13.81 13.47 -13.94
N TRP A 183 13.10 14.54 -13.54
CA TRP A 183 13.03 15.77 -14.35
C TRP A 183 14.39 16.41 -14.63
N GLU A 184 15.37 16.27 -13.73
CA GLU A 184 16.74 16.73 -13.98
C GLU A 184 17.42 15.96 -15.13
N ASN A 185 16.93 14.76 -15.43
CA ASN A 185 17.40 13.86 -16.48
C ASN A 185 16.24 13.28 -17.30
N TYR A 186 15.26 14.14 -17.66
CA TYR A 186 13.95 13.73 -18.21
C TYR A 186 14.05 12.72 -19.37
N HIS A 187 15.07 12.89 -20.23
CA HIS A 187 15.36 11.98 -21.33
C HIS A 187 16.25 10.81 -20.89
N GLY A 188 15.64 9.83 -20.20
CA GLY A 188 16.36 8.71 -19.56
C GLY A 188 15.84 7.31 -19.87
N LEU A 189 14.58 7.16 -20.29
CA LEU A 189 13.93 5.88 -20.50
C LEU A 189 13.25 5.85 -21.89
N PHE A 190 13.49 4.79 -22.66
CA PHE A 190 12.89 4.62 -23.99
C PHE A 190 11.90 3.46 -24.00
N ALA A 191 10.72 3.69 -24.55
CA ALA A 191 9.68 2.69 -24.72
C ALA A 191 9.21 2.62 -26.18
N ALA A 192 8.58 1.50 -26.55
CA ALA A 192 7.75 1.46 -27.76
C ALA A 192 6.52 2.35 -27.50
N LEU A 193 6.22 3.27 -28.42
CA LEU A 193 5.01 4.07 -28.32
C LEU A 193 3.82 3.23 -28.80
N PRO A 194 2.68 3.22 -28.09
CA PRO A 194 1.51 2.46 -28.51
C PRO A 194 1.06 2.82 -29.93
N LEU A 195 0.82 1.80 -30.75
CA LEU A 195 0.27 1.95 -32.12
C LEU A 195 -1.06 2.73 -32.12
N ALA A 196 -1.79 2.68 -31.00
CA ALA A 196 -3.03 3.43 -30.76
C ALA A 196 -2.89 4.96 -30.92
N HIS A 197 -1.73 5.54 -30.58
CA HIS A 197 -1.47 6.97 -30.80
C HIS A 197 -1.11 7.30 -32.28
N GLY A 198 -1.46 6.44 -33.23
CA GLY A 198 -1.11 6.56 -34.64
C GLY A 198 0.39 6.37 -34.94
N ALA A 199 1.16 5.93 -33.94
CA ALA A 199 2.62 5.90 -33.97
C ALA A 199 3.15 4.58 -34.56
N VAL A 200 3.07 4.43 -35.89
CA VAL A 200 3.53 3.21 -36.59
C VAL A 200 5.05 3.05 -36.48
N ASP A 201 5.51 1.91 -35.95
CA ASP A 201 6.93 1.57 -35.71
C ASP A 201 7.75 2.66 -34.98
N ASN A 202 7.14 3.33 -33.99
CA ASN A 202 7.79 4.41 -33.27
C ASN A 202 8.25 4.00 -31.86
N CYS A 203 9.48 4.36 -31.51
CA CYS A 203 9.99 4.32 -30.14
C CYS A 203 10.27 5.75 -29.66
N GLY A 204 9.87 6.05 -28.44
CA GLY A 204 9.91 7.39 -27.89
C GLY A 204 10.49 7.40 -26.49
N ASP A 205 10.63 8.61 -25.98
CA ASP A 205 10.81 8.82 -24.55
C ASP A 205 9.59 8.29 -23.80
N ALA A 206 9.82 7.53 -22.74
CA ALA A 206 8.75 7.09 -21.86
C ALA A 206 8.29 8.22 -20.92
N GLY A 207 9.17 9.19 -20.61
CA GLY A 207 8.94 10.20 -19.59
C GLY A 207 9.48 9.77 -18.21
N VAL A 208 8.89 10.33 -17.15
CA VAL A 208 9.33 10.14 -15.75
C VAL A 208 8.16 9.82 -14.82
N GLY A 209 8.38 8.96 -13.82
CA GLY A 209 7.36 8.56 -12.84
C GLY A 209 7.57 7.16 -12.28
N THR A 210 7.06 6.88 -11.07
CA THR A 210 7.03 5.50 -10.50
C THR A 210 6.19 4.57 -11.36
N SER A 211 5.22 5.11 -12.09
CA SER A 211 4.44 4.48 -13.16
C SER A 211 5.29 3.82 -14.26
N TYR A 212 6.53 4.25 -14.47
CA TYR A 212 7.49 3.64 -15.41
C TYR A 212 8.50 2.71 -14.72
N ALA A 213 8.77 2.90 -13.43
CA ALA A 213 9.59 1.98 -12.63
C ALA A 213 8.84 0.66 -12.37
N CYS A 214 7.54 0.73 -12.06
CA CYS A 214 6.64 -0.41 -11.82
C CYS A 214 6.72 -1.50 -12.90
N PRO A 215 6.47 -1.22 -14.20
CA PRO A 215 6.52 -2.24 -15.25
C PRO A 215 7.92 -2.86 -15.48
N LEU A 216 9.01 -2.18 -15.11
CA LEU A 216 10.34 -2.80 -15.13
C LEU A 216 10.46 -3.89 -14.07
N VAL A 217 9.95 -3.66 -12.85
CA VAL A 217 9.90 -4.68 -11.80
C VAL A 217 8.97 -5.83 -12.21
N SER A 218 7.80 -5.54 -12.80
CA SER A 218 6.90 -6.57 -13.36
C SER A 218 7.60 -7.43 -14.43
N GLY A 219 8.44 -6.83 -15.28
CA GLY A 219 9.28 -7.56 -16.23
C GLY A 219 10.32 -8.47 -15.55
N VAL A 220 10.94 -8.03 -14.46
CA VAL A 220 11.85 -8.87 -13.67
C VAL A 220 11.11 -10.01 -12.95
N VAL A 221 9.92 -9.75 -12.41
CA VAL A 221 9.04 -10.78 -11.85
C VAL A 221 8.72 -11.85 -12.89
N ALA A 222 8.41 -11.46 -14.14
CA ALA A 222 8.16 -12.43 -15.21
C ALA A 222 9.37 -13.33 -15.47
N LEU A 223 10.60 -12.79 -15.49
CA LEU A 223 11.83 -13.58 -15.64
C LEU A 223 12.09 -14.49 -14.43
N VAL A 224 11.81 -14.03 -13.22
CA VAL A 224 11.89 -14.83 -11.97
C VAL A 224 10.92 -16.01 -12.02
N LEU A 225 9.68 -15.79 -12.47
CA LEU A 225 8.67 -16.83 -12.62
C LEU A 225 8.94 -17.75 -13.81
N GLU A 226 9.55 -17.29 -14.90
CA GLU A 226 10.03 -18.17 -15.98
C GLU A 226 11.15 -19.09 -15.48
N ALA A 227 12.08 -18.57 -14.69
CA ALA A 227 13.18 -19.33 -14.10
C ALA A 227 12.72 -20.36 -13.07
N ASN A 228 11.67 -20.05 -12.30
CA ASN A 228 11.04 -21.00 -11.37
C ASN A 228 9.52 -20.75 -11.25
N PRO A 229 8.68 -21.45 -12.05
CA PRO A 229 7.23 -21.27 -12.00
C PRO A 229 6.57 -21.72 -10.69
N SER A 230 7.29 -22.41 -9.80
CA SER A 230 6.76 -22.96 -8.55
C SER A 230 6.86 -21.99 -7.36
N LEU A 231 7.43 -20.80 -7.55
CA LEU A 231 7.49 -19.76 -6.53
C LEU A 231 6.08 -19.23 -6.22
N SER A 232 5.77 -19.09 -4.93
CA SER A 232 4.61 -18.31 -4.48
C SER A 232 4.85 -16.80 -4.62
N TRP A 233 3.80 -15.98 -4.48
CA TRP A 233 3.95 -14.52 -4.44
C TRP A 233 4.91 -14.04 -3.34
N ARG A 234 4.90 -14.69 -2.16
CA ARG A 234 5.85 -14.46 -1.06
C ARG A 234 7.28 -14.87 -1.42
N ASP A 235 7.45 -15.99 -2.12
CA ASP A 235 8.77 -16.41 -2.59
C ASP A 235 9.36 -15.40 -3.59
N VAL A 236 8.54 -14.82 -4.47
CA VAL A 236 8.97 -13.77 -5.39
C VAL A 236 9.42 -12.52 -4.63
N GLN A 237 8.64 -12.07 -3.64
CA GLN A 237 9.05 -10.99 -2.74
C GLN A 237 10.39 -11.32 -2.05
N GLY A 238 10.53 -12.53 -1.50
CA GLY A 238 11.77 -13.00 -0.86
C GLY A 238 12.98 -13.07 -1.79
N VAL A 239 12.81 -13.52 -3.04
CA VAL A 239 13.86 -13.49 -4.06
C VAL A 239 14.31 -12.05 -4.32
N LEU A 240 13.36 -11.16 -4.63
CA LEU A 240 13.66 -9.75 -4.94
C LEU A 240 14.36 -9.04 -3.78
N ALA A 241 13.85 -9.18 -2.55
CA ALA A 241 14.44 -8.60 -1.35
C ALA A 241 15.87 -9.12 -1.08
N ALA A 242 16.11 -10.42 -1.31
CA ALA A 242 17.43 -11.03 -1.10
C ALA A 242 18.46 -10.70 -2.20
N THR A 243 18.04 -10.16 -3.35
CA THR A 243 18.90 -9.86 -4.50
C THR A 243 18.97 -8.39 -4.88
N ALA A 244 18.19 -7.53 -4.22
CA ALA A 244 18.21 -6.10 -4.46
C ALA A 244 19.63 -5.53 -4.25
N ARG A 245 20.07 -4.72 -5.21
CA ARG A 245 21.37 -4.05 -5.17
C ARG A 245 21.32 -2.83 -4.25
N ILE A 246 22.40 -2.65 -3.50
CA ILE A 246 22.61 -1.54 -2.57
C ILE A 246 24.00 -0.91 -2.73
N ASP A 247 24.73 -1.29 -3.79
CA ASP A 247 26.07 -0.81 -4.16
C ASP A 247 25.99 0.46 -5.02
N PHE A 248 25.10 1.38 -4.64
CA PHE A 248 25.02 2.74 -5.15
C PHE A 248 25.06 3.72 -3.98
N ASN A 249 25.46 4.96 -4.25
CA ASN A 249 25.60 5.99 -3.22
C ASN A 249 24.88 7.25 -3.66
N ASP A 250 23.89 7.66 -2.88
CA ASP A 250 23.24 8.94 -3.01
C ASP A 250 23.81 9.88 -1.95
N GLU A 251 24.65 10.83 -2.39
CA GLU A 251 25.30 11.81 -1.50
C GLU A 251 24.30 12.79 -0.87
N ASP A 252 23.09 12.90 -1.43
CA ASP A 252 22.00 13.74 -0.93
C ASP A 252 21.03 12.93 -0.03
N ASP A 253 21.30 11.64 0.22
CA ASP A 253 20.57 10.84 1.20
C ASP A 253 21.14 11.07 2.60
N GLU A 254 20.45 11.90 3.39
CA GLU A 254 20.87 12.24 4.75
C GLU A 254 21.05 10.99 5.64
N THR A 255 21.99 11.10 6.59
CA THR A 255 22.36 10.03 7.50
C THR A 255 21.16 9.54 8.33
N GLY A 256 20.56 8.41 7.95
CA GLY A 256 19.51 7.75 8.71
C GLY A 256 18.47 6.99 7.88
N GLN A 257 18.38 7.25 6.57
CA GLN A 257 17.38 6.57 5.72
C GLN A 257 17.65 5.08 5.57
N TRP A 258 18.88 4.69 5.24
CA TRP A 258 19.28 3.27 5.28
C TRP A 258 19.43 2.78 6.72
N THR A 259 18.79 1.66 7.03
CA THR A 259 18.95 0.97 8.32
C THR A 259 19.24 -0.51 8.08
N THR A 260 20.09 -1.10 8.92
CA THR A 260 20.37 -2.55 8.93
C THR A 260 19.77 -3.14 10.20
N ASN A 261 18.92 -4.14 10.07
CA ASN A 261 18.27 -4.78 11.21
C ASN A 261 19.11 -5.90 11.84
N VAL A 262 18.62 -6.52 12.91
CA VAL A 262 19.38 -7.57 13.63
C VAL A 262 19.52 -8.88 12.85
N ALA A 263 18.72 -9.08 11.79
CA ALA A 263 18.91 -10.17 10.82
C ALA A 263 19.96 -9.83 9.74
N GLY A 264 20.51 -8.62 9.74
CA GLY A 264 21.47 -8.14 8.74
C GLY A 264 20.84 -7.65 7.44
N VAL A 265 19.50 -7.58 7.37
CA VAL A 265 18.76 -7.08 6.20
C VAL A 265 18.79 -5.56 6.21
N LYS A 266 18.93 -4.95 5.03
CA LYS A 266 18.94 -3.50 4.82
C LYS A 266 17.65 -3.03 4.18
N HIS A 267 17.14 -1.90 4.66
CA HIS A 267 15.96 -1.23 4.12
C HIS A 267 16.15 0.30 4.16
N SER A 268 15.54 1.01 3.21
CA SER A 268 15.46 2.48 3.15
C SER A 268 14.05 2.93 2.80
N TYR A 269 13.61 4.06 3.37
CA TYR A 269 12.30 4.65 3.05
C TYR A 269 12.19 5.11 1.59
N LYS A 270 13.31 5.41 0.93
CA LYS A 270 13.38 5.83 -0.49
C LYS A 270 13.54 4.67 -1.47
N TYR A 271 14.31 3.65 -1.06
CA TYR A 271 14.81 2.61 -1.98
C TYR A 271 14.26 1.21 -1.68
N GLY A 272 13.53 1.04 -0.57
CA GLY A 272 13.10 -0.27 -0.08
C GLY A 272 14.30 -1.16 0.25
N PHE A 273 14.28 -2.41 -0.22
CA PHE A 273 15.44 -3.31 -0.17
C PHE A 273 16.59 -2.88 -1.12
N GLY A 274 16.33 -2.01 -2.11
CA GLY A 274 17.33 -1.48 -3.04
C GLY A 274 16.87 -1.43 -4.49
N LEU A 275 17.83 -1.35 -5.40
CA LEU A 275 17.60 -1.40 -6.85
C LEU A 275 17.36 -2.84 -7.30
N VAL A 276 16.33 -3.08 -8.11
CA VAL A 276 16.08 -4.40 -8.71
C VAL A 276 17.25 -4.88 -9.59
N ASP A 277 17.69 -6.12 -9.39
CA ASP A 277 18.70 -6.80 -10.22
C ASP A 277 18.09 -8.05 -10.86
N ALA A 278 17.86 -7.98 -12.17
CA ALA A 278 17.24 -9.06 -12.93
C ALA A 278 18.08 -10.34 -12.99
N LEU A 279 19.42 -10.22 -13.06
CA LEU A 279 20.30 -11.37 -13.18
C LEU A 279 20.38 -12.10 -11.83
N ALA A 280 20.65 -11.35 -10.76
CA ALA A 280 20.72 -11.92 -9.42
C ALA A 280 19.38 -12.55 -9.00
N ALA A 281 18.24 -11.90 -9.29
CA ALA A 281 16.92 -12.43 -9.01
C ALA A 281 16.64 -13.75 -9.76
N VAL A 282 16.96 -13.83 -11.05
CA VAL A 282 16.78 -15.06 -11.87
C VAL A 282 17.69 -16.20 -11.40
N GLU A 283 18.97 -15.94 -11.14
CA GLU A 283 19.90 -16.96 -10.61
C GLU A 283 19.46 -17.46 -9.21
N ARG A 284 18.93 -16.55 -8.38
CA ARG A 284 18.43 -16.87 -7.05
C ARG A 284 17.12 -17.66 -7.11
N ALA A 285 16.19 -17.30 -8.00
CA ALA A 285 14.91 -17.99 -8.22
C ALA A 285 15.10 -19.47 -8.58
N ALA A 286 16.05 -19.77 -9.47
CA ALA A 286 16.39 -21.12 -9.89
C ALA A 286 16.93 -22.03 -8.76
N THR A 287 17.34 -21.43 -7.63
CA THR A 287 17.87 -22.14 -6.44
C THR A 287 17.11 -21.80 -5.15
N TRP A 288 15.94 -21.16 -5.27
CA TRP A 288 15.14 -20.75 -4.13
C TRP A 288 14.45 -21.96 -3.48
N ALA A 289 14.51 -22.05 -2.16
CA ALA A 289 13.74 -23.01 -1.40
C ALA A 289 12.41 -22.36 -1.05
N THR A 290 11.32 -22.83 -1.68
CA THR A 290 9.97 -22.28 -1.49
C THR A 290 9.56 -22.30 -0.02
N TRP A 291 8.98 -21.20 0.44
CA TRP A 291 8.50 -21.05 1.81
C TRP A 291 7.26 -21.91 2.09
N GLY A 292 7.00 -22.14 3.37
CA GLY A 292 5.78 -22.80 3.82
C GLY A 292 4.55 -21.87 3.72
N ALA A 293 3.40 -22.39 4.17
CA ALA A 293 2.20 -21.57 4.34
C ALA A 293 2.50 -20.32 5.20
N GLU A 294 1.85 -19.22 4.86
CA GLU A 294 1.91 -17.99 5.64
C GLU A 294 1.38 -18.23 7.07
N ARG A 295 1.95 -17.51 8.04
CA ARG A 295 1.50 -17.50 9.43
C ARG A 295 1.36 -16.05 9.87
N SER A 296 0.37 -15.78 10.70
CA SER A 296 0.19 -14.51 11.39
C SER A 296 0.37 -14.70 12.88
N VAL A 297 1.00 -13.74 13.55
CA VAL A 297 1.03 -13.61 15.00
C VAL A 297 0.66 -12.17 15.36
N ILE A 298 -0.16 -12.00 16.39
CA ILE A 298 -0.78 -10.72 16.72
C ILE A 298 -0.64 -10.47 18.22
N ASN A 299 -0.26 -9.25 18.59
CA ASN A 299 -0.17 -8.79 19.96
C ASN A 299 -0.76 -7.37 20.05
N ALA A 300 -1.27 -7.01 21.21
CA ALA A 300 -1.88 -5.72 21.47
C ALA A 300 -1.23 -5.05 22.69
N THR A 301 -1.24 -3.73 22.73
CA THR A 301 -0.73 -2.94 23.84
C THR A 301 -1.38 -1.57 23.86
N THR A 302 -1.55 -0.98 25.03
CA THR A 302 -2.20 0.32 25.20
C THR A 302 -1.44 1.17 26.21
N SER A 303 -1.46 2.48 26.00
CA SER A 303 -0.86 3.47 26.90
C SER A 303 -1.96 4.38 27.42
N GLY A 304 -2.01 4.56 28.75
CA GLY A 304 -2.96 5.45 29.41
C GLY A 304 -2.43 6.88 29.60
N GLU A 305 -1.25 7.18 29.06
CA GLU A 305 -0.64 8.50 29.13
C GLU A 305 -1.28 9.45 28.11
N ALA A 306 -1.41 10.72 28.48
CA ALA A 306 -1.96 11.74 27.59
C ALA A 306 -0.92 12.18 26.55
N LEU A 307 -1.31 12.21 25.27
CA LEU A 307 -0.55 12.94 24.26
C LEU A 307 -0.61 14.44 24.58
N LEU A 308 0.56 15.06 24.68
CA LEU A 308 0.70 16.48 24.99
C LEU A 308 0.94 17.28 23.71
N ASP A 309 0.26 18.43 23.59
CA ASP A 309 0.48 19.44 22.55
C ASP A 309 1.97 19.82 22.46
N TYR A 310 2.48 19.99 21.23
CA TYR A 310 3.89 20.33 21.01
C TYR A 310 4.23 21.74 21.51
N ASP A 311 4.93 21.83 22.65
CA ASP A 311 5.34 23.10 23.28
C ASP A 311 6.72 23.62 22.79
N GLY A 312 7.31 22.96 21.79
CA GLY A 312 8.69 23.17 21.35
C GLY A 312 9.63 21.99 21.67
N ALA A 313 9.12 20.92 22.29
CA ALA A 313 9.79 19.64 22.46
C ALA A 313 8.86 18.47 22.08
N GLU A 314 9.43 17.35 21.60
CA GLU A 314 8.68 16.10 21.39
C GLU A 314 8.34 15.44 22.73
N HIS A 315 7.05 15.30 23.04
CA HIS A 315 6.55 14.56 24.21
C HIS A 315 6.13 13.16 23.79
N TRP A 316 7.05 12.20 23.93
CA TRP A 316 6.82 10.81 23.50
C TRP A 316 5.96 10.03 24.50
N VAL A 317 4.81 9.54 24.02
CA VAL A 317 4.02 8.48 24.65
C VAL A 317 4.46 7.14 24.06
N GLU A 318 4.77 6.18 24.92
CA GLU A 318 5.25 4.86 24.51
C GLU A 318 4.29 3.75 24.96
N SER A 319 4.19 2.70 24.16
CA SER A 319 3.34 1.52 24.38
C SER A 319 4.08 0.27 23.91
N THR A 320 4.43 -0.63 24.83
CA THR A 320 5.26 -1.81 24.53
C THR A 320 4.44 -3.09 24.52
N ALA A 321 4.52 -3.85 23.43
CA ALA A 321 4.04 -5.22 23.32
C ALA A 321 5.21 -6.19 23.50
N ALA A 322 5.02 -7.23 24.31
CA ALA A 322 6.03 -8.27 24.53
C ALA A 322 6.35 -9.05 23.23
N GLU A 323 7.51 -9.69 23.20
CA GLU A 323 7.90 -10.60 22.11
C GLU A 323 6.90 -11.75 21.93
N PHE A 324 6.87 -12.33 20.72
CA PHE A 324 6.08 -13.52 20.43
C PHE A 324 6.71 -14.79 21.00
N SER A 325 6.74 -14.87 22.33
CA SER A 325 7.32 -15.97 23.12
C SER A 325 6.87 -17.34 22.59
N GLY A 326 7.82 -18.13 22.10
CA GLY A 326 7.58 -19.46 21.52
C GLY A 326 7.46 -19.51 20.00
N ALA A 327 7.39 -18.37 19.31
CA ALA A 327 7.42 -18.26 17.85
C ALA A 327 8.87 -18.33 17.28
N VAL A 328 9.68 -19.26 17.80
CA VAL A 328 11.12 -19.44 17.50
C VAL A 328 11.43 -19.73 16.01
N ASP A 329 10.41 -20.15 15.26
CA ASP A 329 10.47 -20.50 13.84
C ASP A 329 9.73 -19.49 12.95
N PHE A 330 9.21 -18.40 13.53
CA PHE A 330 8.54 -17.35 12.81
C PHE A 330 9.55 -16.28 12.39
N VAL A 331 9.84 -16.25 11.09
CA VAL A 331 10.60 -15.17 10.45
C VAL A 331 9.63 -14.08 10.02
N ILE A 332 9.90 -12.85 10.43
CA ILE A 332 9.10 -11.69 10.06
C ILE A 332 9.33 -11.39 8.57
N GLU A 333 8.24 -11.28 7.82
CA GLU A 333 8.23 -10.75 6.46
C GLU A 333 7.76 -9.29 6.55
N THR A 334 6.46 -9.09 6.80
CA THR A 334 5.82 -7.78 6.91
C THR A 334 5.24 -7.58 8.31
N ILE A 335 5.27 -6.35 8.83
CA ILE A 335 4.54 -5.96 10.03
C ILE A 335 3.46 -4.95 9.64
N ALA A 336 2.22 -5.22 10.05
CA ALA A 336 1.15 -4.23 10.06
C ALA A 336 0.93 -3.74 11.51
N VAL A 337 0.81 -2.43 11.68
CA VAL A 337 0.57 -1.75 12.95
C VAL A 337 -0.76 -1.01 12.82
N TYR A 338 -1.73 -1.40 13.63
CA TYR A 338 -3.05 -0.77 13.69
C TYR A 338 -3.09 0.16 14.89
N VAL A 339 -3.47 1.43 14.68
CA VAL A 339 -3.48 2.45 15.73
C VAL A 339 -4.86 3.10 15.87
N THR A 340 -5.31 3.20 17.13
CA THR A 340 -6.49 3.99 17.52
C THR A 340 -6.01 5.08 18.47
N ILE A 341 -6.07 6.33 18.01
CA ILE A 341 -5.48 7.50 18.69
C ILE A 341 -6.44 8.69 18.52
N GLU A 342 -6.90 9.23 19.64
CA GLU A 342 -7.63 10.50 19.67
C GLU A 342 -6.63 11.66 19.56
N HIS A 343 -6.64 12.38 18.44
CA HIS A 343 -5.84 13.59 18.25
C HIS A 343 -6.59 14.60 17.36
N PRO A 344 -6.58 15.92 17.64
CA PRO A 344 -7.34 16.91 16.85
C PRO A 344 -7.01 16.94 15.36
N ARG A 345 -5.79 16.53 14.99
CA ARG A 345 -5.27 16.44 13.62
C ARG A 345 -4.34 15.25 13.48
N ARG A 346 -4.62 14.36 12.51
CA ARG A 346 -3.80 13.15 12.33
C ARG A 346 -2.38 13.48 11.85
N GLY A 347 -2.23 14.27 10.79
CA GLY A 347 -0.94 14.63 10.19
C GLY A 347 0.01 15.52 11.00
N ASP A 348 -0.35 15.89 12.23
CA ASP A 348 0.57 16.56 13.16
C ASP A 348 1.30 15.52 14.07
N LEU A 349 0.93 14.23 14.04
CA LEU A 349 1.60 13.16 14.79
C LEU A 349 2.80 12.55 14.05
N ARG A 350 3.82 12.24 14.83
CA ARG A 350 4.91 11.31 14.48
C ARG A 350 4.70 9.99 15.20
N ILE A 351 4.75 8.88 14.45
CA ILE A 351 4.57 7.52 14.97
C ILE A 351 5.74 6.65 14.52
N GLU A 352 6.39 5.99 15.48
CA GLU A 352 7.50 5.07 15.25
C GLU A 352 7.23 3.71 15.90
N LEU A 353 7.59 2.63 15.20
CA LEU A 353 7.75 1.31 15.79
C LEU A 353 9.24 1.07 16.06
N GLU A 354 9.63 0.92 17.33
CA GLU A 354 10.97 0.51 17.74
C GLU A 354 10.99 -0.97 18.07
N ARG A 355 12.05 -1.66 17.62
CA ARG A 355 12.44 -3.00 18.07
C ARG A 355 13.94 -3.18 17.89
N ASN A 356 14.59 -3.76 18.90
CA ASN A 356 16.00 -4.17 18.86
C ASN A 356 17.00 -3.06 18.44
N GLY A 357 16.67 -1.79 18.70
CA GLY A 357 17.48 -0.63 18.29
C GLY A 357 17.28 -0.17 16.84
N VAL A 358 16.31 -0.75 16.12
CA VAL A 358 15.81 -0.28 14.83
C VAL A 358 14.51 0.49 15.08
N SER A 359 14.47 1.76 14.66
CA SER A 359 13.21 2.52 14.55
C SER A 359 12.70 2.48 13.12
N SER A 360 11.39 2.25 13.00
CA SER A 360 10.60 2.34 11.79
C SER A 360 9.58 3.46 11.93
N LEU A 361 9.85 4.57 11.25
CA LEU A 361 8.93 5.68 11.07
C LEU A 361 7.72 5.22 10.24
N LEU A 362 6.53 5.31 10.83
CA LEU A 362 5.28 4.93 10.20
C LEU A 362 4.59 6.16 9.58
N THR A 363 4.66 7.29 10.29
CA THR A 363 4.30 8.64 9.83
C THR A 363 5.15 9.68 10.58
N ASP A 364 5.39 10.83 9.96
CA ASP A 364 5.96 12.06 10.55
C ASP A 364 5.19 13.25 9.97
N ASP A 365 5.35 14.43 10.56
CA ASP A 365 4.66 15.71 10.30
C ASP A 365 4.31 16.08 8.82
N LYS A 366 3.34 15.39 8.20
CA LYS A 366 3.04 15.37 6.75
C LYS A 366 1.56 15.67 6.43
N LEU A 367 1.21 15.71 5.15
CA LEU A 367 -0.15 16.03 4.66
C LEU A 367 -1.17 14.89 4.88
N GLU A 368 -1.50 14.59 6.13
CA GLU A 368 -2.46 13.53 6.46
C GLU A 368 -3.86 14.11 6.80
N HIS A 369 -4.80 14.03 5.85
CA HIS A 369 -6.13 14.68 5.94
C HIS A 369 -7.10 13.94 6.89
N GLY A 370 -7.31 14.41 8.13
CA GLY A 370 -8.29 13.81 9.07
C GLY A 370 -8.21 14.33 10.50
N THR A 371 -9.17 13.94 11.36
CA THR A 371 -9.33 14.47 12.74
C THR A 371 -9.35 13.40 13.85
N SER A 372 -9.11 12.12 13.55
CA SER A 372 -8.94 11.02 14.51
C SER A 372 -8.30 9.81 13.82
N TYR A 373 -7.54 8.99 14.54
CA TYR A 373 -7.14 7.67 14.08
C TYR A 373 -8.07 6.61 14.69
N THR A 374 -8.79 5.87 13.84
CA THR A 374 -9.67 4.77 14.25
C THR A 374 -9.20 3.51 13.53
N HIS A 375 -8.45 2.65 14.23
CA HIS A 375 -7.82 1.43 13.71
C HIS A 375 -6.93 1.64 12.46
N HIS A 376 -6.39 2.84 12.26
CA HIS A 376 -5.61 3.18 11.07
C HIS A 376 -4.39 2.28 10.92
N LYS A 377 -4.18 1.77 9.70
CA LYS A 377 -3.15 0.78 9.40
C LYS A 377 -1.90 1.42 8.80
N TYR A 378 -0.77 1.15 9.43
CA TYR A 378 0.56 1.36 8.88
C TYR A 378 1.25 0.02 8.63
N THR A 379 2.20 0.00 7.70
CA THR A 379 3.01 -1.17 7.36
C THR A 379 4.50 -0.84 7.44
N THR A 380 5.32 -1.82 7.79
CA THR A 380 6.78 -1.72 7.69
C THR A 380 7.45 -3.04 7.30
N LEU A 381 8.48 -2.92 6.46
CA LEU A 381 9.36 -4.01 6.03
C LEU A 381 10.73 -4.00 6.75
N ARG A 382 10.95 -3.06 7.69
CA ARG A 382 12.27 -2.86 8.33
C ARG A 382 12.75 -4.01 9.21
N HIS A 383 11.82 -4.84 9.67
CA HIS A 383 12.10 -6.02 10.50
C HIS A 383 12.12 -7.33 9.68
N TRP A 384 12.12 -7.24 8.34
CA TRP A 384 12.22 -8.39 7.45
C TRP A 384 13.42 -9.29 7.80
N GLY A 385 13.18 -10.59 7.94
CA GLY A 385 14.19 -11.58 8.33
C GLY A 385 14.42 -11.73 9.84
N GLU A 386 13.88 -10.86 10.69
CA GLU A 386 13.99 -11.01 12.15
C GLU A 386 13.15 -12.18 12.68
N SER A 387 13.57 -12.79 13.80
CA SER A 387 12.74 -13.75 14.53
C SER A 387 11.71 -13.02 15.39
N ALA A 388 10.44 -13.41 15.34
CA ALA A 388 9.36 -12.73 16.07
C ALA A 388 9.46 -12.88 17.61
N ASP A 389 10.08 -13.95 18.10
CA ASP A 389 10.33 -14.19 19.52
C ASP A 389 11.52 -13.39 20.09
N ALA A 390 12.28 -12.67 19.26
CA ALA A 390 13.49 -11.97 19.66
C ALA A 390 13.25 -10.47 19.91
N GLY A 391 12.79 -10.13 21.11
CA GLY A 391 12.65 -8.74 21.59
C GLY A 391 11.23 -8.18 21.51
N ALA A 392 10.95 -7.19 22.34
CA ALA A 392 9.67 -6.50 22.40
C ALA A 392 9.50 -5.51 21.22
N PHE A 393 8.26 -5.11 20.96
CA PHE A 393 7.91 -4.00 20.07
C PHE A 393 7.46 -2.81 20.91
N THR A 394 8.04 -1.63 20.69
CA THR A 394 7.61 -0.39 21.35
C THR A 394 7.08 0.58 20.32
N LEU A 395 5.76 0.83 20.34
CA LEU A 395 5.17 1.94 19.59
C LEU A 395 5.44 3.24 20.35
N ARG A 396 5.89 4.26 19.63
CA ARG A 396 6.24 5.58 20.15
C ARG A 396 5.46 6.62 19.36
N VAL A 397 4.73 7.50 20.04
CA VAL A 397 3.87 8.53 19.45
C VAL A 397 4.21 9.89 20.06
N ALA A 398 4.36 10.92 19.24
CA ALA A 398 4.53 12.30 19.70
C ALA A 398 3.79 13.29 18.77
N ASP A 399 3.25 14.35 19.33
CA ASP A 399 2.81 15.52 18.55
C ASP A 399 4.03 16.35 18.13
N ARG A 400 3.96 16.92 16.92
CA ARG A 400 5.01 17.72 16.27
C ARG A 400 4.61 19.17 16.00
N ARG A 401 3.35 19.57 16.22
CA ARG A 401 2.89 20.95 15.94
C ARG A 401 1.98 21.53 17.00
N SER A 402 2.27 22.77 17.39
CA SER A 402 1.55 23.46 18.46
C SER A 402 0.12 23.88 18.08
N GLY A 403 -0.88 23.41 18.83
CA GLY A 403 -2.14 24.09 19.12
C GLY A 403 -3.44 23.47 18.57
N ASP A 404 -4.42 23.33 19.47
CA ASP A 404 -5.74 22.67 19.38
C ASP A 404 -6.75 23.11 18.27
N GLY A 405 -6.31 23.74 17.18
CA GLY A 405 -7.16 23.93 16.00
C GLY A 405 -7.80 25.32 15.82
N GLY A 406 -6.97 26.34 15.64
CA GLY A 406 -7.36 27.40 14.70
C GLY A 406 -7.41 26.82 13.27
N ARG A 407 -8.52 26.99 12.53
CA ARG A 407 -8.55 26.75 11.07
C ARG A 407 -7.66 27.79 10.36
N ARG A 408 -6.34 27.57 10.39
CA ARG A 408 -5.43 28.13 9.40
C ARG A 408 -5.37 27.16 8.23
N ARG A 409 -5.64 27.67 7.03
CA ARG A 409 -4.99 27.12 5.84
C ARG A 409 -3.48 27.17 6.10
N LEU A 410 -2.72 26.27 5.50
CA LEU A 410 -1.30 26.53 5.29
C LEU A 410 -1.21 27.87 4.53
N ASP A 411 -0.74 28.93 5.18
CA ASP A 411 -0.74 30.30 4.64
C ASP A 411 0.24 30.35 3.44
N GLY A 412 -0.26 29.98 2.26
CA GLY A 412 0.54 29.72 1.06
C GLY A 412 -0.10 28.72 0.10
N GLN A 413 -0.94 27.80 0.60
CA GLN A 413 -1.86 27.04 -0.25
C GLN A 413 -3.23 27.72 -0.24
N ASP A 414 -3.61 28.21 -1.43
CA ASP A 414 -5.00 28.50 -1.71
C ASP A 414 -5.88 27.29 -1.41
N SER A 415 -7.16 27.53 -1.18
CA SER A 415 -8.13 26.44 -1.21
C SER A 415 -8.18 25.88 -2.62
N TYR A 416 -7.39 24.84 -2.86
CA TYR A 416 -7.76 23.77 -3.76
C TYR A 416 -8.95 23.04 -3.12
N SER A 417 -10.10 23.70 -3.19
CA SER A 417 -11.28 22.94 -3.57
C SER A 417 -10.92 22.17 -4.82
N TYR A 418 -11.21 20.87 -4.86
CA TYR A 418 -11.53 20.21 -6.11
C TYR A 418 -12.86 20.77 -6.65
N SER A 419 -12.84 22.07 -6.98
CA SER A 419 -13.31 22.42 -8.29
C SER A 419 -12.30 21.80 -9.25
N TYR A 420 -12.71 20.68 -9.86
CA TYR A 420 -12.82 20.80 -11.31
C TYR A 420 -13.47 22.16 -11.56
N SER A 421 -12.68 23.13 -12.02
CA SER A 421 -13.31 24.08 -12.90
C SER A 421 -13.86 23.20 -14.00
N SER A 422 -15.17 23.05 -14.05
CA SER A 422 -15.84 22.85 -15.31
C SER A 422 -15.50 24.09 -16.15
N GLY A 423 -14.29 24.11 -16.70
CA GLY A 423 -14.00 24.79 -17.94
C GLY A 423 -15.13 24.39 -18.88
N PRO A 424 -15.67 25.36 -19.65
CA PRO A 424 -16.92 25.17 -20.35
C PRO A 424 -16.89 23.83 -21.08
N THR A 425 -17.80 22.92 -20.69
CA THR A 425 -17.88 21.52 -21.16
C THR A 425 -17.48 21.48 -22.63
N PRO A 426 -16.43 20.74 -23.02
CA PRO A 426 -15.88 20.83 -24.36
C PRO A 426 -17.01 20.67 -25.37
N THR A 427 -17.28 21.71 -26.17
CA THR A 427 -18.18 21.58 -27.31
C THR A 427 -17.41 20.87 -28.40
N CYS A 428 -17.21 19.56 -28.22
CA CYS A 428 -16.56 18.70 -29.18
C CYS A 428 -17.30 18.78 -30.53
N GLY A 429 -16.53 18.63 -31.62
CA GLY A 429 -17.09 18.65 -32.97
C GLY A 429 -18.05 17.48 -33.20
N ALA A 430 -18.91 17.60 -34.23
CA ALA A 430 -19.77 16.48 -34.61
C ALA A 430 -18.92 15.24 -34.97
N GLY A 431 -19.11 14.13 -34.24
CA GLY A 431 -18.28 12.92 -34.35
C GLY A 431 -17.15 12.82 -33.32
N GLN A 432 -17.13 13.68 -32.28
CA GLN A 432 -16.19 13.61 -31.15
C GLN A 432 -16.92 13.73 -29.81
N VAL A 433 -16.38 13.07 -28.78
CA VAL A 433 -16.77 13.12 -27.37
C VAL A 433 -15.59 13.59 -26.51
N ALA A 434 -15.84 14.02 -25.28
CA ALA A 434 -14.76 14.27 -24.31
C ALA A 434 -14.23 12.93 -23.78
N ASP A 435 -12.92 12.84 -23.54
CA ASP A 435 -12.26 11.68 -22.93
C ASP A 435 -12.32 11.72 -21.39
N CYS A 436 -12.18 10.55 -20.77
CA CYS A 436 -12.27 10.36 -19.31
C CYS A 436 -11.07 10.90 -18.52
N SER A 437 -9.99 11.33 -19.20
CA SER A 437 -8.79 11.93 -18.59
C SER A 437 -9.06 13.25 -17.86
N GLY A 438 -10.11 13.99 -18.26
CA GLY A 438 -10.51 15.24 -17.60
C GLY A 438 -9.55 16.43 -17.81
N ASP A 439 -8.54 16.28 -18.66
CA ASP A 439 -7.56 17.30 -19.05
C ASP A 439 -8.08 18.28 -20.12
N GLY A 440 -9.14 17.91 -20.84
CA GLY A 440 -9.97 18.82 -21.63
C GLY A 440 -9.92 18.62 -23.14
N ASP A 441 -9.39 17.50 -23.60
CA ASP A 441 -9.35 17.13 -25.02
C ASP A 441 -10.67 16.44 -25.49
N CYS A 442 -10.73 16.07 -26.77
CA CYS A 442 -11.90 15.44 -27.39
C CYS A 442 -11.47 14.31 -28.32
N CYS A 443 -11.90 13.07 -28.02
CA CYS A 443 -11.64 11.89 -28.83
C CYS A 443 -12.78 11.59 -29.84
N PRO A 444 -12.55 10.86 -30.95
CA PRO A 444 -13.59 10.47 -31.90
C PRO A 444 -14.67 9.53 -31.31
N GLU A 445 -15.94 9.69 -31.71
CA GLU A 445 -17.05 8.77 -31.32
C GLU A 445 -16.80 7.29 -31.67
N SER A 446 -15.86 7.01 -32.59
CA SER A 446 -15.46 5.66 -32.98
C SER A 446 -14.60 4.93 -31.95
N TRP A 447 -14.13 5.61 -30.89
CA TRP A 447 -13.27 5.07 -29.82
C TRP A 447 -14.05 4.75 -28.53
N ILE A 448 -15.38 4.63 -28.63
CA ILE A 448 -16.21 4.17 -27.50
C ILE A 448 -16.19 2.63 -27.49
N GLY A 449 -15.51 2.05 -26.50
CA GLY A 449 -15.39 0.60 -26.33
C GLY A 449 -14.25 -0.07 -27.11
N ASP A 450 -13.13 0.65 -27.32
CA ASP A 450 -11.85 0.10 -27.82
C ASP A 450 -10.65 0.39 -26.88
N ASP A 451 -10.93 0.60 -25.58
CA ASP A 451 -9.98 0.86 -24.49
C ASP A 451 -9.17 2.17 -24.63
N LEU A 452 -9.68 3.17 -25.40
CA LEU A 452 -8.98 4.43 -25.71
C LEU A 452 -9.69 5.73 -25.36
N CYS A 453 -10.97 5.70 -24.95
CA CYS A 453 -11.68 6.85 -24.35
C CYS A 453 -12.37 6.52 -23.03
N ASP A 454 -12.02 5.38 -22.43
CA ASP A 454 -12.63 4.83 -21.23
C ASP A 454 -11.89 5.26 -19.95
#